data_AF-Q3YAH4-F1
#
_entry.id   AF-Q3YAH4-F1
#
_cell.length_a   1.000
_cell.length_b   1.000
_cell.length_c   1.000
_cell.angle_alpha   90.00
_cell.angle_beta   90.00
_cell.angle_gamma   90.00
#
_symmetry.space_group_name_H-M   'P 1'
#
loop_
_entity.id
_entity.type
_entity.pdbx_description
1 polymer ?
#
loop_
_entity_poly.entity_id
_entity_poly.type
_entity_poly.pdbx_seq_one_letter_code
_entity_poly.pdbx_strand_id
1 'polypeptide(L)' 'RIASPEGQDYLKGMAAAGNYAWVNRSSMTFLTRQAFAKVFNTTPDDLDLHVIYDVSHNIAKVEQHVVDGKERTLL' A
#
# COMPACT_ATOMS: atom_id res chain seq x y z
N ARG A 1 8.07 19.72 13.44
CA ARG A 1 6.89 19.57 14.32
C ARG A 1 5.82 18.88 13.50
N ILE A 2 5.33 17.69 13.88
CA ILE A 2 4.33 16.95 13.10
C ILE A 2 2.99 17.71 13.03
N ALA A 3 2.63 18.40 14.11
CA ALA A 3 1.40 19.18 14.21
C ALA A 3 1.47 20.59 13.59
N SER A 4 2.59 20.98 12.97
CA SER A 4 2.63 22.26 12.25
C SER A 4 1.85 22.15 10.94
N PRO A 5 1.41 23.29 10.34
CA PRO A 5 0.74 23.28 9.04
C PRO A 5 1.53 22.51 7.98
N GLU A 6 2.84 22.74 7.88
CA GLU A 6 3.73 22.08 6.92
C GLU A 6 3.83 20.56 7.17
N GLY A 7 3.87 20.15 8.44
CA GLY A 7 3.87 18.74 8.80
C GLY A 7 2.58 18.02 8.40
N GLN A 8 1.44 18.67 8.61
CA GLN A 8 0.13 18.13 8.20
C GLN A 8 -0.01 18.08 6.69
N ASP A 9 0.46 19.09 5.97
CA ASP A 9 0.42 19.11 4.50
C ASP A 9 1.37 18.07 3.89
N TYR A 10 2.54 17.86 4.49
CA TYR A 10 3.42 16.76 4.13
C TYR A 10 2.74 15.40 4.29
N LEU A 11 2.07 15.14 5.43
CA LEU A 11 1.40 13.85 5.66
C LEU A 11 0.26 13.59 4.67
N LYS A 12 -0.52 14.62 4.33
CA LYS A 12 -1.53 14.51 3.27
C LYS A 12 -0.90 14.21 1.91
N GLY A 13 0.21 14.88 1.57
CA GLY A 13 0.96 14.64 0.35
C GLY A 13 1.54 13.22 0.27
N MET A 14 2.12 12.74 1.37
CA MET A 14 2.62 11.36 1.50
C MET A 14 1.48 10.35 1.34
N ALA A 15 0.31 10.57 1.95
CA ALA A 15 -0.84 9.69 1.81
C ALA A 15 -1.33 9.63 0.35
N ALA A 16 -1.37 10.78 -0.35
CA ALA A 16 -1.70 10.82 -1.77
C ALA A 16 -0.66 10.04 -2.62
N ALA A 17 0.64 10.19 -2.32
CA ALA A 17 1.69 9.43 -2.99
C ALA A 17 1.59 7.91 -2.70
N GLY A 18 1.23 7.53 -1.47
CA GLY A 18 0.96 6.13 -1.09
C GLY A 18 -0.20 5.54 -1.90
N ASN A 19 -1.32 6.26 -2.01
CA ASN A 19 -2.47 5.88 -2.83
C ASN A 19 -2.09 5.70 -4.30
N TYR A 20 -1.33 6.64 -4.85
CA TYR A 20 -0.81 6.52 -6.21
C TYR A 20 0.06 5.27 -6.40
N ALA A 21 0.95 4.98 -5.46
CA ALA A 21 1.81 3.80 -5.51
C ALA A 21 1.02 2.49 -5.45
N TRP A 22 -0.05 2.40 -4.64
CA TRP A 22 -0.94 1.23 -4.60
C TRP A 22 -1.72 1.05 -5.91
N VAL A 23 -2.22 2.13 -6.52
CA VAL A 23 -2.89 2.07 -7.83
C VAL A 23 -1.91 1.61 -8.92
N ASN A 24 -0.66 2.09 -8.89
CA ASN A 24 0.37 1.64 -9.82
C ASN A 24 0.63 0.14 -9.68
N ARG A 25 0.79 -0.39 -8.47
CA ARG A 25 0.95 -1.84 -8.24
C ARG A 25 -0.28 -2.64 -8.67
N SER A 26 -1.48 -2.14 -8.39
CA SER A 26 -2.72 -2.79 -8.84
C SER A 26 -2.83 -2.88 -10.36
N SER A 27 -2.40 -1.82 -11.07
CA SER A 27 -2.32 -1.81 -12.54
C SER A 27 -1.29 -2.82 -13.05
N MET A 28 -0.12 -2.90 -12.43
CA MET A 28 0.90 -3.90 -12.78
C MET A 28 0.42 -5.34 -12.52
N THR A 29 -0.32 -5.58 -11.42
CA THR A 29 -0.94 -6.88 -11.14
C THR A 29 -1.91 -7.27 -12.24
N PHE A 30 -2.76 -6.34 -12.70
CA PHE A 30 -3.66 -6.58 -13.83
C PHE A 30 -2.87 -6.96 -15.09
N LEU A 31 -1.85 -6.18 -15.47
CA LEU A 31 -1.03 -6.46 -16.65
C LEU A 31 -0.30 -7.81 -16.55
N THR A 32 0.18 -8.17 -15.35
CA THR A 32 0.82 -9.47 -15.08
C THR A 32 -0.17 -10.61 -15.34
N ARG A 33 -1.40 -10.52 -14.81
CA ARG A 33 -2.46 -11.50 -15.07
C ARG A 33 -2.76 -11.65 -16.56
N GLN A 34 -2.86 -10.54 -17.29
CA GLN A 34 -3.10 -10.58 -18.74
C GLN A 34 -1.95 -11.26 -19.51
N ALA A 35 -0.70 -11.03 -19.10
CA ALA A 35 0.45 -11.67 -19.71
C ALA A 35 0.44 -13.19 -19.51
N PHE A 36 0.14 -13.66 -18.29
CA PHE A 36 0.04 -15.09 -17.99
C PHE A 36 -1.12 -15.74 -18.74
N ALA A 37 -2.31 -15.13 -18.71
CA ALA A 37 -3.48 -15.62 -19.43
C ALA A 37 -3.20 -15.83 -20.93
N LYS A 38 -2.47 -14.91 -21.56
CA LYS A 38 -2.06 -15.01 -22.96
C LYS A 38 -1.11 -16.18 -23.23
N VAL A 39 -0.13 -16.42 -22.35
CA VAL A 39 0.87 -17.48 -22.54
C VAL A 39 0.26 -18.87 -22.33
N PHE A 40 -0.59 -19.02 -21.31
CA PHE A 40 -1.18 -20.30 -20.93
C PHE A 40 -2.54 -20.57 -21.60
N ASN A 41 -3.05 -19.62 -22.39
CA ASN A 41 -4.32 -19.71 -23.10
C ASN A 41 -5.49 -20.12 -22.18
N THR A 42 -5.54 -19.51 -20.99
CA THR A 42 -6.53 -19.74 -19.95
C THR A 42 -6.76 -18.43 -19.18
N THR A 43 -7.69 -18.41 -18.23
CA THR A 43 -8.00 -17.20 -17.47
C THR A 43 -7.11 -17.05 -16.24
N PRO A 44 -6.91 -15.83 -15.71
CA PRO A 44 -6.20 -15.63 -14.44
C PRO A 44 -6.83 -16.36 -13.25
N ASP A 45 -8.16 -16.57 -13.29
CA ASP A 45 -8.91 -17.26 -12.24
C ASP A 45 -8.66 -18.77 -12.28
N ASP A 46 -8.60 -19.38 -13.46
CA ASP A 46 -8.21 -20.80 -13.63
C ASP A 46 -6.76 -21.06 -13.20
N LEU A 47 -5.91 -20.03 -13.29
CA LEU A 47 -4.51 -20.04 -12.83
C LEU A 47 -4.35 -19.70 -11.35
N ASP A 48 -5.46 -19.43 -10.63
CA ASP A 48 -5.47 -19.12 -9.19
C ASP A 48 -4.56 -17.92 -8.83
N LEU A 49 -4.50 -16.90 -9.70
CA LEU A 49 -3.58 -15.75 -9.57
C LEU A 49 -4.07 -14.68 -8.58
N HIS A 50 -4.12 -15.05 -7.30
CA HIS A 50 -4.48 -14.16 -6.19
C HIS A 50 -3.29 -13.36 -5.64
N VAL A 51 -3.58 -12.13 -5.19
CA VAL A 51 -2.60 -11.35 -4.44
C VAL A 51 -2.55 -11.91 -3.02
N ILE A 52 -1.37 -12.40 -2.61
CA ILE A 52 -1.17 -12.89 -1.25
C ILE A 52 -1.18 -11.70 -0.27
N TYR A 53 -0.37 -10.67 -0.54
CA TYR A 53 -0.31 -9.46 0.27
C TYR A 53 0.37 -8.31 -0.48
N ASP A 54 0.05 -7.06 -0.12
CA ASP A 54 0.71 -5.84 -0.63
C ASP A 54 1.15 -4.97 0.56
N VAL A 55 2.46 -4.69 0.65
CA VAL A 55 3.07 -3.92 1.74
C VAL A 55 3.91 -2.76 1.24
N SER A 56 3.92 -1.69 2.03
CA SER A 56 4.81 -0.56 1.83
C SER A 56 6.01 -0.67 2.77
N HIS A 57 7.21 -0.47 2.25
CA HIS A 57 8.45 -0.35 3.05
C HIS A 57 8.85 1.11 3.30
N ASN A 58 8.25 2.06 2.57
CA ASN A 58 8.45 3.50 2.73
C ASN A 58 7.09 4.17 2.98
N ILE A 59 6.66 4.22 4.25
CA ILE A 59 5.42 4.88 4.67
C ILE A 59 5.51 5.23 6.16
N ALA A 60 4.96 6.38 6.56
CA ALA A 60 4.66 6.67 7.97
C ALA A 60 3.18 6.40 8.23
N LYS A 61 2.86 5.83 9.38
CA LYS A 61 1.49 5.46 9.78
C LYS A 61 1.24 5.90 11.20
N VAL A 62 0.07 6.46 11.45
CA VAL A 62 -0.39 6.72 12.81
C VAL A 62 -0.91 5.41 13.39
N GLU A 63 -0.24 4.90 14.40
CA GLU A 63 -0.51 3.59 14.99
C GLU A 63 -0.54 3.67 16.52
N GLN A 64 -1.26 2.75 17.15
CA GLN A 64 -1.30 2.60 18.61
C GLN A 64 -0.22 1.61 19.05
N HIS A 65 0.60 2.01 20.01
CA HIS A 65 1.63 1.18 20.59
C HIS A 65 1.62 1.29 22.12
N VAL A 66 1.99 0.20 22.80
CA VAL A 66 2.21 0.22 24.24
C VAL A 66 3.63 0.71 24.52
N VAL A 67 3.74 1.85 25.20
CA VAL A 67 5.02 2.45 25.63
C VAL A 67 4.95 2.68 27.14
N ASP A 68 5.90 2.11 27.88
CA ASP A 68 5.92 2.14 29.36
C ASP A 68 4.64 1.60 30.00
N GLY A 69 4.09 0.53 29.42
CA GLY A 69 2.85 -0.10 29.90
C GLY A 69 1.57 0.70 29.65
N LYS A 70 1.63 1.80 28.90
CA LYS A 70 0.46 2.61 28.52
C LYS A 70 0.32 2.65 27.00
N GLU A 71 -0.90 2.51 26.52
CA GLU A 71 -1.22 2.71 25.10
C GLU A 71 -1.00 4.17 24.70
N ARG A 72 -0.31 4.39 23.58
CA ARG A 72 -0.02 5.71 23.01
C ARG A 72 -0.18 5.66 21.50
N THR A 73 -0.74 6.73 20.95
CA THR A 73 -0.76 6.95 19.50
C THR A 73 0.57 7.58 19.08
N LEU A 74 1.29 6.92 18.18
CA LEU A 74 2.55 7.38 17.62
C LEU A 74 2.43 7.50 16.11
N LEU A 75 3.30 8.33 15.52
CA LEU A 75 3.51 8.44 14.08
C LEU A 75 4.95 8.02 13.77
#